data_AF-A0A433TZ32-F1
#
_entry.id   AF-A0A433TZ32-F1
#
_cell.length_a   1.000
_cell.length_b   1.000
_cell.length_c   1.000
_cell.angle_alpha   90.00
_cell.angle_beta   90.00
_cell.angle_gamma   90.00
#
_symmetry.space_group_name_H-M   'P 1'
#
loop_
_entity.id
_entity.type
_entity.pdbx_description
1 polymer ?
#
loop_
_entity_poly.entity_id
_entity_poly.type
_entity_poly.pdbx_seq_one_letter_code
_entity_poly.pdbx_strand_id
1 'polypeptide(L)'
;MIKLIYRTRSRSRCSRPNNLESIITFFFHEVNSKAVAVPSRNRVKLQSLGGNSIVPECSLIKMTLTRQLRFFKLSKPLDQAFRRHVLLFSSWSCRRFLHITLSARRQVTTFKPVDDLYTNPIDRLQPMVQVPIIAKNDNCFNPSRKEMERAAMMFELQRKKQKFQFMGSYPNPHIMPNQDVPEVAFIGKSNVGKSSLLAAMFAQIPDLEVRTSKKPGHTKLMNMFNVDNLFHLIDMPGYGYNMPEHFATSVEAYLKSRRNLLRVFMLIDATSGPCDFDHVAIDMMEEMSVPYVMVLTKIDLAKPSTLIKSVLSVIKFRDESRADSCFPQPFLVSSMNGEGLAFLQSFIAYVTGNLQIKSLS
;
A
#
# COMPACT_ATOMS: atom_id res chain seq x y z
N MET A 1 -62.02 -12.55 1.61
CA MET A 1 -61.51 -13.08 2.88
C MET A 1 -60.03 -12.69 2.98
N ILE A 2 -59.69 -11.80 3.94
CA ILE A 2 -58.34 -11.44 4.47
C ILE A 2 -57.34 -10.87 3.42
N LYS A 3 -57.02 -9.57 3.27
CA LYS A 3 -56.71 -8.44 4.17
C LYS A 3 -55.41 -8.62 4.98
N LEU A 4 -54.29 -8.10 4.46
CA LEU A 4 -53.15 -7.60 5.26
C LEU A 4 -52.38 -6.55 4.41
N ILE A 5 -52.70 -5.26 4.56
CA ILE A 5 -51.95 -4.28 5.35
C ILE A 5 -50.50 -4.10 4.85
N TYR A 6 -50.28 -3.07 4.03
CA TYR A 6 -49.04 -2.31 4.08
C TYR A 6 -49.35 -0.86 4.46
N ARG A 7 -48.86 -0.52 5.64
CA ARG A 7 -48.92 0.78 6.31
C ARG A 7 -48.15 1.81 5.47
N THR A 8 -48.81 2.92 5.15
CA THR A 8 -48.16 4.15 4.69
C THR A 8 -47.66 4.95 5.89
N ARG A 9 -46.36 5.28 5.89
CA ARG A 9 -45.68 6.40 6.59
C ARG A 9 -44.20 6.24 6.22
N SER A 10 -43.46 7.18 5.67
CA SER A 10 -43.61 8.63 5.57
C SER A 10 -42.79 9.11 4.37
N ARG A 11 -43.40 9.94 3.52
CA ARG A 11 -42.64 10.85 2.65
C ARG A 11 -42.02 11.95 3.52
N SER A 12 -40.71 12.10 3.46
CA SER A 12 -40.05 13.38 3.70
C SER A 12 -39.04 13.63 2.57
N ARG A 13 -39.59 14.22 1.49
CA ARG A 13 -38.99 15.18 0.54
C ARG A 13 -37.51 15.00 0.17
N CYS A 14 -37.24 14.35 -0.95
CA CYS A 14 -36.22 14.83 -1.89
C CYS A 14 -36.96 15.45 -3.09
N SER A 15 -36.62 16.70 -3.37
CA SER A 15 -37.06 17.49 -4.51
C SER A 15 -36.81 16.74 -5.83
N ARG A 16 -37.78 16.76 -6.74
CA ARG A 16 -37.55 16.32 -8.12
C ARG A 16 -36.51 17.25 -8.76
N PRO A 17 -35.47 16.70 -9.39
CA PRO A 17 -34.49 17.51 -10.09
C PRO A 17 -35.07 18.07 -11.39
N ASN A 18 -35.13 19.39 -11.52
CA ASN A 18 -35.64 20.08 -12.72
C ASN A 18 -34.54 20.40 -13.77
N ASN A 19 -33.36 19.78 -13.65
CA ASN A 19 -32.24 19.94 -14.57
C ASN A 19 -31.65 18.57 -14.97
N LEU A 20 -31.25 18.46 -16.24
CA LEU A 20 -30.61 17.31 -16.86
C LEU A 20 -29.38 16.78 -16.10
N GLU A 21 -28.55 17.65 -15.51
CA GLU A 21 -27.37 17.22 -14.73
C GLU A 21 -27.75 16.42 -13.48
N SER A 22 -28.82 16.84 -12.83
CA SER A 22 -29.33 16.18 -11.63
C SER A 22 -30.07 14.86 -11.93
N ILE A 23 -30.56 14.67 -13.16
CA ILE A 23 -31.11 13.37 -13.63
C ILE A 23 -29.97 12.39 -13.94
N ILE A 24 -28.87 12.86 -14.52
CA ILE A 24 -27.68 12.04 -14.83
C ILE A 24 -27.00 11.57 -13.54
N THR A 25 -26.91 12.43 -12.53
CA THR A 25 -26.32 12.09 -11.22
C THR A 25 -27.16 11.06 -10.45
N PHE A 26 -28.49 11.16 -10.52
CA PHE A 26 -29.40 10.16 -9.94
C PHE A 26 -29.26 8.79 -10.62
N PHE A 27 -29.14 8.75 -11.96
CA PHE A 27 -28.93 7.52 -12.72
C PHE A 27 -27.59 6.84 -12.40
N PHE A 28 -26.51 7.60 -12.24
CA PHE A 28 -25.19 7.06 -11.86
C PHE A 28 -25.20 6.45 -10.46
N HIS A 29 -25.91 7.08 -9.51
CA HIS A 29 -25.99 6.59 -8.13
C HIS A 29 -26.81 5.30 -8.01
N GLU A 30 -27.87 5.15 -8.82
CA GLU A 30 -28.72 3.96 -8.77
C GLU A 30 -28.11 2.73 -9.48
N VAL A 31 -27.34 2.94 -10.55
CA VAL A 31 -26.61 1.87 -11.25
C VAL A 31 -25.47 1.29 -10.39
N ASN A 32 -24.73 2.12 -9.66
CA ASN A 32 -23.67 1.65 -8.76
C ASN A 32 -24.20 0.90 -7.52
N SER A 33 -25.41 1.23 -7.05
CA SER A 33 -26.01 0.58 -5.88
C SER A 33 -26.59 -0.82 -6.12
N LYS A 34 -26.71 -1.26 -7.38
CA LYS A 34 -27.28 -2.58 -7.77
C LYS A 34 -26.25 -3.55 -8.39
N ALA A 35 -24.97 -3.21 -8.36
CA ALA A 35 -23.89 -4.02 -8.96
C ALA A 35 -23.36 -5.16 -8.05
N VAL A 36 -24.08 -5.55 -7.00
CA VAL A 36 -23.75 -6.70 -6.16
C VAL A 36 -24.74 -7.84 -6.42
N ALA A 37 -24.18 -9.01 -6.75
CA ALA A 37 -24.80 -10.33 -6.90
C ALA A 37 -25.55 -10.64 -8.21
N VAL A 38 -24.86 -11.33 -9.14
CA VAL A 38 -25.49 -12.32 -10.03
C VAL A 38 -24.64 -13.61 -10.03
N PRO A 39 -25.20 -14.79 -9.71
CA PRO A 39 -24.45 -16.04 -9.64
C PRO A 39 -24.16 -16.65 -11.03
N SER A 40 -23.06 -17.40 -11.07
CA SER A 40 -22.55 -18.20 -12.19
C SER A 40 -23.55 -19.22 -12.74
N ARG A 41 -23.86 -19.14 -14.04
CA ARG A 41 -24.24 -20.29 -14.89
C ARG A 41 -24.18 -19.88 -16.37
N ASN A 42 -23.03 -20.13 -16.99
CA ASN A 42 -22.88 -20.70 -18.34
C ASN A 42 -21.44 -20.52 -18.83
N ARG A 43 -20.73 -21.64 -18.98
CA ARG A 43 -19.44 -21.74 -19.66
C ARG A 43 -19.63 -21.40 -21.14
N VAL A 44 -18.83 -20.48 -21.66
CA VAL A 44 -18.45 -20.48 -23.08
C VAL A 44 -16.94 -20.68 -23.12
N LYS A 45 -16.51 -21.77 -23.74
CA LYS A 45 -15.10 -22.05 -24.08
C LYS A 45 -14.63 -21.01 -25.10
N LEU A 46 -13.48 -20.39 -24.86
CA LEU A 46 -12.70 -19.73 -25.90
C LEU A 46 -11.35 -20.44 -26.00
N GLN A 47 -11.16 -21.13 -27.12
CA GLN A 47 -9.91 -21.78 -27.52
C GLN A 47 -8.86 -20.74 -27.90
N SER A 48 -7.60 -21.16 -27.74
CA SER A 48 -6.37 -20.48 -28.09
C SER A 48 -6.29 -20.05 -29.55
N LEU A 49 -6.03 -18.76 -29.78
CA LEU A 49 -5.34 -18.26 -30.97
C LEU A 49 -4.28 -17.27 -30.48
N GLY A 50 -3.02 -17.56 -30.82
CA GLY A 50 -1.90 -16.67 -30.62
C GLY A 50 -2.01 -15.42 -31.49
N GLY A 51 -1.39 -14.33 -31.03
CA GLY A 51 -1.31 -13.08 -31.78
C GLY A 51 -1.61 -11.87 -30.90
N ASN A 52 -0.61 -11.00 -30.81
CA ASN A 52 -0.66 -9.71 -30.13
C ASN A 52 -1.91 -8.89 -30.48
N SER A 53 -2.38 -8.11 -29.50
CA SER A 53 -3.39 -7.03 -29.56
C SER A 53 -4.76 -7.41 -28.99
N ILE A 54 -5.08 -6.94 -27.78
CA ILE A 54 -6.46 -6.90 -27.27
C ILE A 54 -6.77 -5.48 -26.78
N VAL A 55 -7.47 -4.75 -27.63
CA VAL A 55 -8.47 -3.74 -27.28
C VAL A 55 -9.77 -4.31 -27.85
N PRO A 56 -10.82 -4.59 -27.05
CA PRO A 56 -11.97 -3.68 -27.07
C PRO A 56 -12.88 -3.73 -25.81
N GLU A 57 -12.73 -2.76 -24.89
CA GLU A 57 -13.76 -2.48 -23.86
C GLU A 57 -14.83 -1.47 -24.32
N CYS A 58 -14.54 -0.66 -25.34
CA CYS A 58 -15.45 0.40 -25.79
C CYS A 58 -16.67 -0.08 -26.60
N SER A 59 -16.61 -1.26 -27.23
CA SER A 59 -17.74 -1.80 -28.01
C SER A 59 -18.81 -2.40 -27.09
N LEU A 60 -18.42 -3.01 -25.96
CA LEU A 60 -19.34 -3.61 -24.99
C LEU A 60 -20.22 -2.55 -24.31
N ILE A 61 -19.65 -1.40 -23.93
CA ILE A 61 -20.39 -0.31 -23.28
C ILE A 61 -21.46 0.28 -24.23
N LYS A 62 -21.13 0.41 -25.54
CA LYS A 62 -22.09 0.84 -26.57
C LYS A 62 -23.26 -0.14 -26.71
N MET A 63 -23.01 -1.45 -26.66
CA MET A 63 -24.07 -2.46 -26.80
C MET A 63 -25.00 -2.51 -25.58
N THR A 64 -24.48 -2.31 -24.37
CA THR A 64 -25.26 -2.41 -23.12
C THR A 64 -26.20 -1.22 -22.92
N LEU A 65 -25.75 0.01 -23.20
CA LEU A 65 -26.58 1.22 -23.13
C LEU A 65 -27.70 1.22 -24.18
N THR A 66 -27.39 0.77 -25.40
CA THR A 66 -28.39 0.74 -26.50
C THR A 66 -29.45 -0.36 -26.29
N ARG A 67 -29.13 -1.43 -25.54
CA ARG A 67 -30.09 -2.47 -25.15
C ARG A 67 -30.99 -2.03 -23.98
N GLN A 68 -30.46 -1.32 -22.99
CA GLN A 68 -31.25 -0.84 -21.85
C GLN A 68 -32.23 0.28 -22.23
N LEU A 69 -31.92 1.09 -23.24
CA LEU A 69 -32.79 2.18 -23.71
C LEU A 69 -34.01 1.70 -24.52
N ARG A 70 -34.08 0.43 -24.96
CA ARG A 70 -35.29 -0.11 -25.63
C ARG A 70 -36.46 -0.34 -24.68
N PHE A 71 -36.24 -0.29 -23.37
CA PHE A 71 -37.29 -0.53 -22.36
C PHE A 71 -38.08 0.72 -21.93
N PHE A 72 -37.67 1.92 -22.36
CA PHE A 72 -38.38 3.17 -22.04
C PHE A 72 -39.00 3.78 -23.30
N LYS A 73 -40.34 3.76 -23.40
CA LYS A 73 -41.08 4.53 -24.42
C LYS A 73 -41.03 6.03 -24.04
N LEU A 74 -40.06 6.76 -24.59
CA LEU A 74 -40.00 8.22 -24.52
C LEU A 74 -40.78 8.83 -25.69
N SER A 75 -41.36 10.03 -25.48
CA SER A 75 -42.09 10.75 -26.52
C SER A 75 -41.14 11.30 -27.61
N LYS A 76 -41.60 11.32 -28.87
CA LYS A 76 -40.81 11.64 -30.07
C LYS A 76 -39.97 12.94 -30.02
N PRO A 77 -40.39 14.06 -29.40
CA PRO A 77 -39.56 15.27 -29.37
C PRO A 77 -38.35 15.18 -28.42
N LEU A 78 -38.37 14.31 -27.40
CA LEU A 78 -37.23 14.14 -26.49
C LEU A 78 -36.10 13.27 -27.08
N ASP A 79 -36.43 12.27 -27.92
CA ASP A 79 -35.45 11.37 -28.54
C ASP A 79 -34.57 12.11 -29.57
N GLN A 80 -35.13 13.09 -30.29
CA GLN A 80 -34.40 13.85 -31.32
C GLN A 80 -33.41 14.86 -30.73
N ALA A 81 -33.76 15.48 -29.59
CA ALA A 81 -32.87 16.39 -28.85
C ALA A 81 -31.73 15.63 -28.16
N PHE A 82 -32.03 14.46 -27.58
CA PHE A 82 -31.04 13.62 -26.90
C PHE A 82 -30.02 13.00 -27.88
N ARG A 83 -30.47 12.54 -29.06
CA ARG A 83 -29.56 12.03 -30.11
C ARG A 83 -28.63 13.09 -30.68
N ARG A 84 -29.08 14.34 -30.84
CA ARG A 84 -28.23 15.46 -31.27
C ARG A 84 -27.17 15.82 -30.22
N HIS A 85 -27.51 15.78 -28.94
CA HIS A 85 -26.55 16.04 -27.85
C HIS A 85 -25.50 14.91 -27.70
N VAL A 86 -25.92 13.64 -27.81
CA VAL A 86 -25.01 12.48 -27.73
C VAL A 86 -24.03 12.43 -28.91
N LEU A 87 -24.46 12.84 -30.12
CA LEU A 87 -23.59 12.90 -31.30
C LEU A 87 -22.62 14.08 -31.26
N LEU A 88 -23.03 15.26 -30.78
CA LEU A 88 -22.13 16.41 -30.59
C LEU A 88 -21.11 16.21 -29.46
N PHE A 89 -21.47 15.49 -28.40
CA PHE A 89 -20.52 15.11 -27.34
C PHE A 89 -19.47 14.10 -27.82
N SER A 90 -19.78 13.29 -28.83
CA SER A 90 -18.85 12.29 -29.39
C SER A 90 -17.72 12.91 -30.21
N SER A 91 -17.91 14.09 -30.80
CA SER A 91 -16.87 14.79 -31.59
C SER A 91 -16.05 15.80 -30.78
N TRP A 92 -16.64 16.42 -29.74
CA TRP A 92 -15.92 17.34 -28.86
C TRP A 92 -15.15 16.66 -27.71
N SER A 93 -15.56 15.47 -27.30
CA SER A 93 -14.82 14.73 -26.25
C SER A 93 -13.52 14.11 -26.79
N CYS A 94 -13.45 13.67 -28.04
CA CYS A 94 -12.26 12.92 -28.52
C CYS A 94 -10.94 13.72 -28.51
N ARG A 95 -10.93 15.04 -28.76
CA ARG A 95 -9.67 15.80 -28.80
C ARG A 95 -9.13 16.16 -27.40
N ARG A 96 -10.00 16.39 -26.41
CA ARG A 96 -9.59 16.68 -25.03
C ARG A 96 -9.38 15.39 -24.22
N PHE A 97 -10.11 14.32 -24.53
CA PHE A 97 -9.87 12.99 -23.96
C PHE A 97 -8.58 12.36 -24.48
N LEU A 98 -8.14 12.60 -25.72
CA LEU A 98 -6.83 12.10 -26.18
C LEU A 98 -5.67 12.73 -25.38
N HIS A 99 -5.73 14.03 -25.08
CA HIS A 99 -4.68 14.69 -24.30
C HIS A 99 -4.71 14.31 -22.81
N ILE A 100 -5.89 14.12 -22.22
CA ILE A 100 -6.04 13.69 -20.83
C ILE A 100 -5.73 12.19 -20.67
N THR A 101 -6.02 11.36 -21.68
CA THR A 101 -5.62 9.95 -21.67
C THR A 101 -4.15 9.74 -22.01
N LEU A 102 -3.45 10.68 -22.66
CA LEU A 102 -1.99 10.59 -22.83
C LEU A 102 -1.22 10.95 -21.55
N SER A 103 -1.67 11.95 -20.78
CA SER A 103 -1.05 12.26 -19.47
C SER A 103 -1.38 11.20 -18.41
N ALA A 104 -2.59 10.62 -18.45
CA ALA A 104 -2.97 9.52 -17.57
C ALA A 104 -2.43 8.14 -18.04
N ARG A 105 -2.24 7.90 -19.34
CA ARG A 105 -1.53 6.69 -19.84
C ARG A 105 -0.04 6.72 -19.54
N ARG A 106 0.58 7.90 -19.44
CA ARG A 106 2.00 8.00 -19.05
C ARG A 106 2.30 7.51 -17.62
N GLN A 107 1.29 7.34 -16.77
CA GLN A 107 1.50 6.80 -15.41
C GLN A 107 1.20 5.31 -15.27
N VAL A 108 0.65 4.64 -16.28
CA VAL A 108 0.25 3.23 -16.21
C VAL A 108 1.17 2.31 -17.04
N THR A 109 2.22 2.85 -17.68
CA THR A 109 3.11 2.04 -18.54
C THR A 109 4.59 2.42 -18.39
N THR A 110 5.25 2.07 -17.28
CA THR A 110 6.74 1.97 -17.21
C THR A 110 7.28 1.17 -16.01
N PHE A 111 6.52 0.30 -15.34
CA PHE A 111 7.14 -0.57 -14.33
C PHE A 111 7.79 -1.76 -15.04
N LYS A 112 9.13 -1.82 -15.01
CA LYS A 112 9.82 -3.05 -15.40
C LYS A 112 9.40 -4.14 -14.40
N PRO A 113 8.89 -5.29 -14.88
CA PRO A 113 8.65 -6.41 -13.99
C PRO A 113 9.98 -6.79 -13.31
N VAL A 114 9.90 -7.17 -12.04
CA VAL A 114 11.04 -7.68 -11.29
C VAL A 114 11.17 -9.15 -11.63
N ASP A 115 12.33 -9.55 -12.14
CA ASP A 115 12.54 -10.93 -12.62
C ASP A 115 12.52 -11.95 -11.46
N ASP A 116 13.06 -11.59 -10.30
CA ASP A 116 13.06 -12.41 -9.10
C ASP A 116 12.82 -11.59 -7.82
N LEU A 117 11.70 -11.88 -7.14
CA LEU A 117 11.29 -11.22 -5.90
C LEU A 117 12.07 -11.72 -4.67
N TYR A 118 12.82 -12.82 -4.78
CA TYR A 118 13.59 -13.44 -3.71
C TYR A 118 15.07 -13.09 -3.81
N THR A 119 15.36 -11.80 -4.02
CA THR A 119 16.72 -11.25 -4.15
C THR A 119 16.89 -10.03 -3.25
N ASN A 120 18.14 -9.72 -2.88
CA ASN A 120 18.47 -8.46 -2.22
C ASN A 120 18.65 -7.37 -3.29
N PRO A 121 17.84 -6.29 -3.29
CA PRO A 121 17.95 -5.25 -4.33
C PRO A 121 19.28 -4.50 -4.34
N ILE A 122 20.09 -4.59 -3.28
CA ILE A 122 21.46 -4.05 -3.25
C ILE A 122 22.36 -4.79 -4.26
N ASP A 123 22.13 -6.07 -4.53
CA ASP A 123 22.99 -6.90 -5.37
C ASP A 123 23.04 -6.39 -6.81
N ARG A 124 21.94 -5.81 -7.32
CA ARG A 124 21.92 -5.19 -8.66
C ARG A 124 22.58 -3.81 -8.72
N LEU A 125 22.80 -3.18 -7.57
CA LEU A 125 23.49 -1.88 -7.48
C LEU A 125 25.00 -2.06 -7.32
N GLN A 126 25.44 -3.15 -6.70
CA GLN A 126 26.85 -3.41 -6.41
C GLN A 126 27.75 -3.32 -7.66
N PRO A 127 27.39 -3.85 -8.85
CA PRO A 127 28.22 -3.73 -10.06
C PRO A 127 28.39 -2.29 -10.56
N MET A 128 27.55 -1.36 -10.12
CA MET A 128 27.59 0.05 -10.52
C MET A 128 28.56 0.88 -9.67
N VAL A 129 29.13 0.30 -8.62
CA VAL A 129 30.04 0.96 -7.67
C VAL A 129 31.30 0.12 -7.50
N GLN A 130 32.48 0.76 -7.50
CA GLN A 130 33.75 0.06 -7.37
C GLN A 130 33.99 -0.48 -5.94
N VAL A 131 33.42 0.18 -4.94
CA VAL A 131 33.54 -0.15 -3.53
C VAL A 131 32.34 -1.01 -3.10
N PRO A 132 32.53 -2.01 -2.23
CA PRO A 132 31.41 -2.72 -1.60
C PRO A 132 30.44 -1.73 -0.94
N ILE A 133 29.16 -1.80 -1.30
CA ILE A 133 28.11 -0.97 -0.71
C ILE A 133 27.97 -1.31 0.77
N ILE A 134 28.02 -2.60 1.11
CA ILE A 134 28.07 -3.06 2.50
C ILE A 134 29.49 -3.53 2.78
N ALA A 135 30.08 -3.07 3.89
CA ALA A 135 31.43 -3.46 4.26
C ALA A 135 31.50 -4.97 4.53
N LYS A 136 32.59 -5.62 4.09
CA LYS A 136 32.77 -7.08 4.28
C LYS A 136 32.81 -7.53 5.73
N ASN A 137 33.07 -6.60 6.66
CA ASN A 137 33.15 -6.87 8.09
C ASN A 137 31.80 -6.71 8.80
N ASP A 138 30.78 -6.17 8.11
CA ASP A 138 29.44 -6.10 8.66
C ASP A 138 28.83 -7.52 8.62
N ASN A 139 28.29 -7.99 9.75
CA ASN A 139 27.53 -9.25 9.82
C ASN A 139 26.23 -9.12 9.01
N CYS A 140 26.36 -9.21 7.68
CA CYS A 140 25.29 -8.98 6.74
C CYS A 140 24.22 -10.06 6.89
N PHE A 141 22.97 -9.62 6.95
CA PHE A 141 21.83 -10.50 6.83
C PHE A 141 21.79 -11.05 5.39
N ASN A 142 22.02 -12.35 5.24
CA ASN A 142 22.09 -13.03 3.95
C ASN A 142 21.29 -14.34 3.96
N PRO A 143 19.94 -14.27 3.90
CA PRO A 143 19.07 -15.42 3.84
C PRO A 143 19.19 -16.13 2.48
N SER A 144 19.10 -17.46 2.51
CA SER A 144 18.90 -18.26 1.32
C SER A 144 17.49 -18.06 0.74
N ARG A 145 17.32 -18.37 -0.55
CA ARG A 145 16.01 -18.34 -1.22
C ARG A 145 14.95 -19.14 -0.46
N LYS A 146 15.30 -20.34 0.03
CA LYS A 146 14.38 -21.20 0.81
C LYS A 146 13.96 -20.55 2.13
N GLU A 147 14.84 -19.78 2.77
CA GLU A 147 14.51 -19.04 4.00
C GLU A 147 13.58 -17.87 3.69
N MET A 148 13.81 -17.14 2.60
CA MET A 148 12.91 -16.07 2.16
C MET A 148 11.53 -16.60 1.74
N GLU A 149 11.45 -17.73 1.03
CA GLU A 149 10.18 -18.39 0.69
C GLU A 149 9.40 -18.79 1.95
N ARG A 150 10.09 -19.38 2.95
CA ARG A 150 9.48 -19.72 4.25
C ARG A 150 8.99 -18.49 5.00
N ALA A 151 9.76 -17.42 4.99
CA ALA A 151 9.35 -16.16 5.59
C ALA A 151 8.10 -15.61 4.92
N ALA A 152 8.09 -15.54 3.59
CA ALA A 152 6.97 -15.03 2.81
C ALA A 152 5.67 -15.78 3.15
N MET A 153 5.72 -17.11 3.29
CA MET A 153 4.55 -17.93 3.70
C MET A 153 3.94 -17.50 5.04
N MET A 154 4.69 -16.87 5.96
CA MET A 154 4.14 -16.34 7.21
C MET A 154 3.26 -15.10 7.01
N PHE A 155 3.49 -14.36 5.93
CA PHE A 155 2.75 -13.16 5.55
C PHE A 155 1.63 -13.47 4.53
N GLU A 156 1.50 -14.73 4.13
CA GLU A 156 0.46 -15.23 3.23
C GLU A 156 -0.71 -15.87 3.99
N LEU A 157 -1.87 -15.93 3.32
CA LEU A 157 -3.07 -16.55 3.87
C LEU A 157 -3.02 -18.09 3.76
N GLN A 158 -2.13 -18.74 4.52
CA GLN A 158 -1.89 -20.17 4.29
C GLN A 158 -2.83 -21.10 5.09
N ARG A 159 -3.60 -20.62 6.09
CA ARG A 159 -4.51 -21.50 6.86
C ARG A 159 -5.81 -20.82 7.28
N LYS A 160 -6.91 -21.59 7.28
CA LYS A 160 -8.24 -21.26 7.87
C LYS A 160 -8.22 -20.80 9.34
N LYS A 161 -7.05 -20.78 10.00
CA LYS A 161 -6.84 -20.41 11.41
C LYS A 161 -5.82 -19.30 11.62
N GLN A 162 -5.08 -18.86 10.60
CA GLN A 162 -4.12 -17.77 10.81
C GLN A 162 -4.87 -16.47 11.03
N LYS A 163 -4.60 -15.82 12.16
CA LYS A 163 -5.28 -14.59 12.56
C LYS A 163 -4.33 -13.43 12.33
N PHE A 164 -4.31 -12.93 11.10
CA PHE A 164 -3.91 -11.54 10.92
C PHE A 164 -5.07 -10.65 11.41
N GLN A 165 -4.81 -9.78 12.37
CA GLN A 165 -5.87 -8.98 12.97
C GLN A 165 -5.40 -7.56 13.26
N PHE A 166 -6.13 -6.57 12.75
CA PHE A 166 -6.03 -5.22 13.27
C PHE A 166 -6.62 -5.16 14.68
N MET A 167 -5.77 -4.87 15.67
CA MET A 167 -6.16 -4.87 17.08
C MET A 167 -6.77 -3.53 17.51
N GLY A 168 -6.29 -2.43 16.93
CA GLY A 168 -6.79 -1.10 17.23
C GLY A 168 -5.79 0.00 16.95
N SER A 169 -6.26 1.24 17.11
CA SER A 169 -5.45 2.46 17.06
C SER A 169 -5.36 3.05 18.46
N TYR A 170 -4.14 3.34 18.92
CA TYR A 170 -3.86 3.75 20.28
C TYR A 170 -3.12 5.10 20.32
N PRO A 171 -3.61 6.09 21.09
CA PRO A 171 -2.90 7.37 21.30
C PRO A 171 -1.67 7.26 22.20
N ASN A 172 -1.62 6.26 23.08
CA ASN A 172 -0.51 6.07 24.02
C ASN A 172 -0.28 4.57 24.28
N PRO A 173 0.94 4.16 24.69
CA PRO A 173 1.27 2.76 24.91
C PRO A 173 0.58 2.14 26.14
N HIS A 174 0.15 2.94 27.12
CA HIS A 174 -0.42 2.42 28.37
C HIS A 174 -1.77 1.71 28.19
N ILE A 175 -2.53 2.07 27.17
CA ILE A 175 -3.81 1.43 26.82
C ILE A 175 -3.69 0.39 25.72
N MET A 176 -2.47 0.17 25.20
CA MET A 176 -2.22 -0.91 24.25
C MET A 176 -2.26 -2.25 24.99
N PRO A 177 -2.78 -3.33 24.37
CA PRO A 177 -2.66 -4.67 24.90
C PRO A 177 -1.20 -4.97 25.29
N ASN A 178 -1.00 -5.48 26.50
CA ASN A 178 0.26 -6.04 26.94
C ASN A 178 0.17 -7.55 26.75
N GLN A 179 0.93 -8.07 25.79
CA GLN A 179 1.04 -9.51 25.55
C GLN A 179 2.52 -9.85 25.40
N ASP A 180 2.91 -11.04 25.86
CA ASP A 180 4.29 -11.53 25.81
C ASP A 180 4.62 -12.10 24.43
N VAL A 181 4.40 -11.30 23.38
CA VAL A 181 4.84 -11.59 22.01
C VAL A 181 5.78 -10.48 21.53
N PRO A 182 6.77 -10.80 20.68
CA PRO A 182 7.66 -9.81 20.06
C PRO A 182 6.90 -8.68 19.37
N GLU A 183 7.39 -7.44 19.44
CA GLU A 183 6.89 -6.33 18.63
C GLU A 183 7.98 -5.80 17.69
N VAL A 184 7.55 -5.44 16.48
CA VAL A 184 8.33 -4.62 15.56
C VAL A 184 7.55 -3.36 15.22
N ALA A 185 8.22 -2.22 15.19
CA ALA A 185 7.58 -0.94 14.90
C ALA A 185 8.04 -0.37 13.56
N PHE A 186 7.17 0.34 12.85
CA PHE A 186 7.47 1.03 11.62
C PHE A 186 7.28 2.53 11.84
N ILE A 187 8.33 3.30 11.56
CA ILE A 187 8.32 4.76 11.69
C ILE A 187 8.90 5.38 10.43
N GLY A 188 8.54 6.63 10.14
CA GLY A 188 9.11 7.36 9.02
C GLY A 188 8.36 8.65 8.75
N LYS A 189 8.93 9.50 7.90
CA LYS A 189 8.30 10.77 7.50
C LYS A 189 6.91 10.55 6.89
N SER A 190 6.01 11.51 7.08
CA SER A 190 4.72 11.50 6.37
C SER A 190 4.91 11.34 4.86
N ASN A 191 4.10 10.46 4.25
CA ASN A 191 4.17 10.08 2.83
C ASN A 191 5.46 9.36 2.38
N VAL A 192 6.30 8.86 3.29
CA VAL A 192 7.47 8.05 2.93
C VAL A 192 7.09 6.73 2.26
N GLY A 193 5.90 6.19 2.52
CA GLY A 193 5.43 4.91 1.96
C GLY A 193 5.11 3.84 3.00
N LYS A 194 5.12 4.17 4.30
CA LYS A 194 4.84 3.25 5.41
C LYS A 194 3.55 2.44 5.25
N SER A 195 2.40 3.10 5.13
CA SER A 195 1.12 2.39 4.97
C SER A 195 1.07 1.58 3.67
N SER A 196 1.70 2.05 2.60
CA SER A 196 1.79 1.30 1.33
C SER A 196 2.68 0.06 1.47
N LEU A 197 3.77 0.15 2.23
CA LEU A 197 4.65 -0.97 2.53
C LEU A 197 3.91 -2.02 3.34
N LEU A 198 3.22 -1.61 4.41
CA LEU A 198 2.42 -2.53 5.22
C LEU A 198 1.32 -3.19 4.39
N ALA A 199 0.59 -2.42 3.58
CA ALA A 199 -0.40 -2.99 2.66
C ALA A 199 0.21 -4.00 1.68
N ALA A 200 1.39 -3.70 1.12
CA ALA A 200 2.09 -4.59 0.18
C ALA A 200 2.60 -5.87 0.86
N MET A 201 3.11 -5.76 2.09
CA MET A 201 3.57 -6.92 2.87
C MET A 201 2.44 -7.90 3.18
N PHE A 202 1.20 -7.40 3.30
CA PHE A 202 0.01 -8.19 3.62
C PHE A 202 -0.97 -8.30 2.45
N ALA A 203 -0.54 -8.03 1.22
CA ALA A 203 -1.44 -7.90 0.06
C ALA A 203 -2.26 -9.16 -0.26
N GLN A 204 -1.83 -10.33 0.22
CA GLN A 204 -2.54 -11.60 0.02
C GLN A 204 -3.63 -11.86 1.08
N ILE A 205 -3.80 -10.97 2.06
CA ILE A 205 -4.80 -11.12 3.14
C ILE A 205 -6.08 -10.35 2.75
N PRO A 206 -7.19 -11.05 2.43
CA PRO A 206 -8.45 -10.40 2.10
C PRO A 206 -9.00 -9.69 3.35
N ASP A 207 -9.75 -8.61 3.11
CA ASP A 207 -10.43 -7.79 4.15
C ASP A 207 -9.52 -7.03 5.13
N LEU A 208 -8.18 -7.13 4.98
CA LEU A 208 -7.26 -6.28 5.73
C LEU A 208 -7.15 -4.90 5.09
N GLU A 209 -7.88 -3.93 5.65
CA GLU A 209 -7.75 -2.53 5.25
C GLU A 209 -6.61 -1.83 6.01
N VAL A 210 -5.39 -1.86 5.46
CA VAL A 210 -4.38 -0.87 5.82
C VAL A 210 -4.69 0.43 5.08
N ARG A 211 -5.21 1.43 5.79
CA ARG A 211 -5.60 2.71 5.19
C ARG A 211 -4.38 3.44 4.64
N THR A 212 -4.26 3.50 3.31
CA THR A 212 -3.26 4.32 2.61
C THR A 212 -3.87 5.67 2.27
N SER A 213 -3.30 6.76 2.76
CA SER A 213 -3.72 8.13 2.42
C SER A 213 -2.56 8.89 1.80
N LYS A 214 -2.85 9.64 0.73
CA LYS A 214 -1.90 10.57 0.10
C LYS A 214 -1.75 11.88 0.88
N LYS A 215 -2.68 12.19 1.80
CA LYS A 215 -2.61 13.38 2.64
C LYS A 215 -1.65 13.14 3.82
N PRO A 216 -0.61 13.98 4.00
CA PRO A 216 0.31 13.85 5.12
C PRO A 216 -0.40 14.02 6.47
N GLY A 217 -0.01 13.23 7.49
CA GLY A 217 -0.63 13.24 8.82
C GLY A 217 -1.88 12.34 8.97
N HIS A 218 -2.10 11.35 8.10
CA HIS A 218 -3.26 10.46 8.19
C HIS A 218 -3.20 9.50 9.39
N THR A 219 -2.03 8.90 9.62
CA THR A 219 -1.78 8.07 10.81
C THR A 219 -1.43 9.00 11.98
N LYS A 220 -2.42 9.30 12.83
CA LYS A 220 -2.24 10.12 14.04
C LYS A 220 -2.05 9.30 15.31
N LEU A 221 -2.42 8.01 15.26
CA LEU A 221 -2.39 7.06 16.36
C LEU A 221 -1.49 5.89 15.98
N MET A 222 -0.98 5.15 16.96
CA MET A 222 -0.24 3.91 16.72
C MET A 222 -1.23 2.80 16.37
N ASN A 223 -1.12 2.23 15.17
CA ASN A 223 -1.95 1.10 14.78
C ASN A 223 -1.24 -0.20 15.12
N MET A 224 -1.93 -1.11 15.79
CA MET A 224 -1.39 -2.40 16.20
C MET A 224 -2.00 -3.53 15.38
N PHE A 225 -1.16 -4.40 14.84
CA PHE A 225 -1.56 -5.56 14.06
C PHE A 225 -0.98 -6.82 14.69
N ASN A 226 -1.82 -7.83 14.89
CA ASN A 226 -1.42 -9.17 15.30
C ASN A 226 -1.10 -10.02 14.07
N VAL A 227 0.08 -10.62 14.05
CA VAL A 227 0.53 -11.55 13.01
C VAL A 227 0.55 -12.96 13.58
N ASP A 228 -0.60 -13.63 13.51
CA ASP A 228 -0.76 -15.05 13.88
C ASP A 228 -0.33 -15.39 15.32
N ASN A 229 -0.43 -14.44 16.26
CA ASN A 229 0.12 -14.53 17.62
C ASN A 229 1.63 -14.81 17.68
N LEU A 230 2.35 -14.67 16.56
CA LEU A 230 3.80 -14.85 16.49
C LEU A 230 4.51 -13.56 16.89
N PHE A 231 3.99 -12.42 16.45
CA PHE A 231 4.49 -11.10 16.80
C PHE A 231 3.44 -10.02 16.51
N HIS A 232 3.68 -8.82 17.02
CA HIS A 232 2.92 -7.62 16.71
C HIS A 232 3.69 -6.68 15.79
N LEU A 233 2.97 -6.09 14.85
CA LEU A 233 3.46 -4.98 14.04
C LEU A 233 2.80 -3.69 14.50
N ILE A 234 3.62 -2.69 14.84
CA ILE A 234 3.17 -1.36 15.23
C ILE A 234 3.45 -0.37 14.09
N ASP A 235 2.40 0.20 13.53
CA ASP A 235 2.48 1.30 12.58
C ASP A 235 2.42 2.62 13.35
N MET A 236 3.58 3.24 13.56
CA MET A 236 3.66 4.51 14.28
C MET A 236 3.13 5.66 13.42
N PRO A 237 2.66 6.76 14.03
CA PRO A 237 2.41 7.99 13.29
C PRO A 237 3.66 8.44 12.50
N GLY A 238 3.47 9.30 11.50
CA GLY A 238 4.58 9.82 10.70
C GLY A 238 5.07 11.19 11.21
N TYR A 239 6.38 11.41 11.26
CA TYR A 239 6.95 12.71 11.61
C TYR A 239 7.05 13.67 10.40
N GLY A 240 7.46 14.93 10.66
CA GLY A 240 7.67 15.98 9.65
C GLY A 240 6.55 17.03 9.61
N TYR A 241 6.28 17.60 8.43
CA TYR A 241 5.47 18.83 8.24
C TYR A 241 4.05 18.80 8.85
N ASN A 242 3.42 17.62 8.94
CA ASN A 242 2.08 17.44 9.55
C ASN A 242 2.13 16.47 10.73
N MET A 243 3.21 16.52 11.51
CA MET A 243 3.38 15.71 12.71
C MET A 243 2.26 16.02 13.72
N PRO A 244 1.58 15.01 14.29
CA PRO A 244 0.63 15.22 15.38
C PRO A 244 1.30 15.91 16.57
N GLU A 245 0.58 16.78 17.28
CA GLU A 245 1.11 17.51 18.45
C GLU A 245 1.67 16.56 19.53
N HIS A 246 1.00 15.44 19.75
CA HIS A 246 1.41 14.42 20.73
C HIS A 246 2.33 13.34 20.14
N PHE A 247 2.84 13.52 18.92
CA PHE A 247 3.71 12.54 18.26
C PHE A 247 4.93 12.21 19.10
N ALA A 248 5.70 13.23 19.48
CA ALA A 248 6.95 13.04 20.20
C ALA A 248 6.69 12.30 21.51
N THR A 249 5.76 12.79 22.33
CA THR A 249 5.42 12.18 23.62
C THR A 249 4.89 10.74 23.48
N SER A 250 4.04 10.46 22.48
CA SER A 250 3.45 9.12 22.32
C SER A 250 4.47 8.10 21.79
N VAL A 251 5.29 8.49 20.81
CA VAL A 251 6.33 7.62 20.24
C VAL A 251 7.44 7.40 21.26
N GLU A 252 7.94 8.46 21.89
CA GLU A 252 8.95 8.36 22.96
C GLU A 252 8.47 7.47 24.10
N ALA A 253 7.22 7.66 24.58
CA ALA A 253 6.67 6.79 25.61
C ALA A 253 6.61 5.33 25.16
N TYR A 254 6.23 5.06 23.91
CA TYR A 254 6.20 3.70 23.38
C TYR A 254 7.61 3.09 23.34
N LEU A 255 8.57 3.81 22.77
CA LEU A 255 9.97 3.38 22.64
C LEU A 255 10.61 3.08 24.00
N LYS A 256 10.31 3.89 25.03
CA LYS A 256 10.82 3.69 26.40
C LYS A 256 10.13 2.57 27.18
N SER A 257 8.83 2.37 26.99
CA SER A 257 8.02 1.52 27.89
C SER A 257 7.83 0.09 27.40
N ARG A 258 7.93 -0.16 26.09
CA ARG A 258 7.54 -1.45 25.47
C ARG A 258 8.71 -2.42 25.44
N ARG A 259 8.82 -3.23 26.49
CA ARG A 259 9.90 -4.21 26.70
C ARG A 259 9.98 -5.32 25.64
N ASN A 260 8.87 -5.59 24.95
CA ASN A 260 8.76 -6.59 23.89
C ASN A 260 9.11 -6.03 22.50
N LEU A 261 9.41 -4.73 22.38
CA LEU A 261 9.90 -4.13 21.14
C LEU A 261 11.30 -4.64 20.81
N LEU A 262 11.43 -5.38 19.71
CA LEU A 262 12.71 -5.95 19.28
C LEU A 262 13.45 -5.06 18.28
N ARG A 263 12.72 -4.37 17.40
CA ARG A 263 13.33 -3.49 16.39
C ARG A 263 12.36 -2.48 15.80
N VAL A 264 12.89 -1.29 15.52
CA VAL A 264 12.21 -0.25 14.74
C VAL A 264 12.69 -0.27 13.29
N PHE A 265 11.76 -0.26 12.34
CA PHE A 265 11.97 -0.15 10.91
C PHE A 265 11.76 1.31 10.53
N MET A 266 12.85 2.03 10.33
CA MET A 266 12.85 3.43 9.97
C MET A 266 12.84 3.59 8.45
N LEU A 267 11.74 4.13 7.94
CA LEU A 267 11.53 4.28 6.50
C LEU A 267 12.09 5.61 6.00
N ILE A 268 12.83 5.52 4.89
CA ILE A 268 13.42 6.65 4.17
C ILE A 268 12.96 6.58 2.71
N ASP A 269 12.68 7.71 2.08
CA ASP A 269 12.26 7.77 0.67
C ASP A 269 13.51 7.71 -0.23
N ALA A 270 13.66 6.64 -1.03
CA ALA A 270 14.84 6.46 -1.87
C ALA A 270 14.96 7.48 -3.02
N THR A 271 13.91 8.24 -3.31
CA THR A 271 13.96 9.32 -4.32
C THR A 271 14.58 10.60 -3.78
N SER A 272 14.50 10.81 -2.47
CA SER A 272 14.95 12.03 -1.79
C SER A 272 16.18 11.80 -0.90
N GLY A 273 16.38 10.58 -0.40
CA GLY A 273 17.38 10.27 0.62
C GLY A 273 16.95 10.70 2.03
N PRO A 274 17.84 10.54 3.02
CA PRO A 274 17.61 11.02 4.39
C PRO A 274 17.50 12.56 4.42
N CYS A 275 16.70 13.08 5.35
CA CYS A 275 16.50 14.51 5.58
C CYS A 275 16.60 14.86 7.08
N ASP A 276 16.69 16.15 7.41
CA ASP A 276 16.89 16.65 8.79
C ASP A 276 15.93 16.06 9.84
N PHE A 277 14.68 15.77 9.47
CA PHE A 277 13.72 15.14 10.39
C PHE A 277 14.09 13.69 10.73
N ASP A 278 14.76 12.98 9.82
CA ASP A 278 15.25 11.63 10.04
C ASP A 278 16.39 11.64 11.07
N HIS A 279 17.27 12.65 11.05
CA HIS A 279 18.32 12.83 12.06
C HIS A 279 17.75 12.90 13.47
N VAL A 280 16.74 13.76 13.68
CA VAL A 280 16.08 13.92 14.99
C VAL A 280 15.44 12.62 15.47
N ALA A 281 14.82 11.86 14.57
CA ALA A 281 14.22 10.57 14.92
C ALA A 281 15.28 9.53 15.30
N ILE A 282 16.46 9.57 14.66
CA ILE A 282 17.58 8.68 14.95
C ILE A 282 18.23 9.03 16.27
N ASP A 283 18.52 10.31 16.51
CA ASP A 283 19.09 10.78 17.78
C ASP A 283 18.21 10.34 18.96
N MET A 284 16.89 10.44 18.81
CA MET A 284 15.92 9.96 19.80
C MET A 284 16.01 8.44 20.04
N MET A 285 16.17 7.63 18.98
CA MET A 285 16.30 6.17 19.11
C MET A 285 17.65 5.78 19.72
N GLU A 286 18.74 6.46 19.35
CA GLU A 286 20.08 6.21 19.89
C GLU A 286 20.19 6.61 21.36
N GLU A 287 19.62 7.75 21.76
CA GLU A 287 19.56 8.18 23.17
C GLU A 287 18.85 7.15 24.06
N MET A 288 17.86 6.45 23.51
CA MET A 288 17.11 5.40 24.21
C MET A 288 17.69 4.00 23.98
N SER A 289 18.79 3.88 23.23
CA SER A 289 19.41 2.61 22.81
C SER A 289 18.40 1.64 22.19
N VAL A 290 17.47 2.17 21.38
CA VAL A 290 16.44 1.40 20.70
C VAL A 290 17.02 0.79 19.43
N PRO A 291 17.04 -0.55 19.28
CA PRO A 291 17.52 -1.17 18.05
C PRO A 291 16.65 -0.78 16.87
N TYR A 292 17.27 -0.30 15.78
CA TYR A 292 16.53 0.04 14.57
C TYR A 292 17.23 -0.46 13.30
N VAL A 293 16.57 -0.31 12.16
CA VAL A 293 17.10 -0.60 10.83
C VAL A 293 16.53 0.39 9.83
N MET A 294 17.34 0.82 8.86
CA MET A 294 16.90 1.74 7.82
C MET A 294 16.35 0.99 6.60
N VAL A 295 15.17 1.43 6.13
CA VAL A 295 14.44 0.84 5.01
C VAL A 295 14.19 1.91 3.95
N LEU A 296 14.90 1.83 2.82
CA LEU A 296 14.68 2.68 1.66
C LEU A 296 13.47 2.19 0.87
N THR A 297 12.44 3.03 0.82
CA THR A 297 11.17 2.78 0.13
C THR A 297 11.14 3.45 -1.26
N LYS A 298 10.16 3.08 -2.10
CA LYS A 298 9.95 3.67 -3.44
C LYS A 298 11.14 3.52 -4.39
N ILE A 299 11.89 2.43 -4.25
CA ILE A 299 13.07 2.17 -5.09
C ILE A 299 12.74 2.05 -6.58
N ASP A 300 11.47 1.75 -6.90
CA ASP A 300 10.89 1.71 -8.25
C ASP A 300 10.81 3.10 -8.91
N LEU A 301 10.72 4.17 -8.12
CA LEU A 301 10.66 5.55 -8.60
C LEU A 301 12.04 6.20 -8.70
N ALA A 302 13.04 5.65 -8.02
CA ALA A 302 14.39 6.18 -8.00
C ALA A 302 15.19 5.72 -9.23
N LYS A 303 15.82 6.66 -9.94
CA LYS A 303 16.81 6.33 -10.98
C LYS A 303 17.99 5.60 -10.33
N PRO A 304 18.70 4.69 -11.03
CA PRO A 304 19.82 3.95 -10.45
C PRO A 304 20.88 4.83 -9.75
N SER A 305 21.25 5.96 -10.35
CA SER A 305 22.18 6.92 -9.75
C SER A 305 21.64 7.58 -8.47
N THR A 306 20.36 7.95 -8.46
CA THR A 306 19.68 8.51 -7.27
C THR A 306 19.57 7.46 -6.16
N LEU A 307 19.25 6.22 -6.51
CA LEU A 307 19.15 5.12 -5.56
C LEU A 307 20.51 4.82 -4.92
N ILE A 308 21.58 4.71 -5.72
CA ILE A 308 22.96 4.54 -5.21
C ILE A 308 23.32 5.69 -4.27
N LYS A 309 23.07 6.95 -4.68
CA LYS A 309 23.33 8.11 -3.82
C LYS A 309 22.58 8.01 -2.49
N SER A 310 21.31 7.62 -2.52
CA SER A 310 20.49 7.49 -1.31
C SER A 310 21.00 6.38 -0.39
N VAL A 311 21.34 5.22 -0.95
CA VAL A 311 21.94 4.10 -0.19
C VAL A 311 23.24 4.53 0.47
N LEU A 312 24.15 5.16 -0.29
CA LEU A 312 25.42 5.65 0.26
C LEU A 312 25.22 6.74 1.31
N SER A 313 24.24 7.63 1.14
CA SER A 313 23.94 8.64 2.15
C SER A 313 23.42 8.03 3.45
N VAL A 314 22.64 6.96 3.37
CA VAL A 314 22.14 6.22 4.54
C VAL A 314 23.27 5.51 5.28
N ILE A 315 24.18 4.86 4.55
CA ILE A 315 25.36 4.21 5.14
C ILE A 315 26.29 5.24 5.79
N LYS A 316 26.59 6.32 5.06
CA LYS A 316 27.39 7.42 5.59
C LYS A 316 26.75 8.01 6.85
N PHE A 317 25.44 8.20 6.81
CA PHE A 317 24.68 8.72 7.94
C PHE A 317 24.82 7.83 9.18
N ARG A 318 24.66 6.51 9.02
CA ARG A 318 24.93 5.51 10.08
C ARG A 318 26.34 5.66 10.65
N ASP A 319 27.35 5.73 9.78
CA ASP A 319 28.76 5.74 10.17
C ASP A 319 29.16 7.02 10.91
N GLU A 320 28.58 8.16 10.53
CA GLU A 320 28.91 9.47 11.11
C GLU A 320 28.16 9.74 12.43
N SER A 321 26.94 9.21 12.58
CA SER A 321 26.06 9.55 13.72
C SER A 321 26.29 8.73 14.99
N ARG A 322 27.36 7.92 15.08
CA ARG A 322 27.54 6.93 16.18
C ARG A 322 26.29 6.08 16.37
N ALA A 323 25.73 5.60 15.24
CA ALA A 323 24.49 4.87 15.20
C ALA A 323 24.67 3.42 15.70
N ASP A 324 25.05 3.26 16.96
CA ASP A 324 25.40 1.98 17.59
C ASP A 324 24.19 1.03 17.65
N SER A 325 22.98 1.59 17.71
CA SER A 325 21.72 0.82 17.73
C SER A 325 21.21 0.46 16.33
N CYS A 326 21.81 1.04 15.28
CA CYS A 326 21.41 0.78 13.90
C CYS A 326 21.93 -0.56 13.39
N PHE A 327 21.03 -1.37 12.83
CA PHE A 327 21.45 -2.52 12.05
C PHE A 327 22.28 -2.06 10.84
N PRO A 328 23.49 -2.61 10.61
CA PRO A 328 24.41 -2.07 9.61
C PRO A 328 23.85 -2.04 8.20
N GLN A 329 23.15 -3.09 7.79
CA GLN A 329 22.66 -3.24 6.43
C GLN A 329 21.32 -2.52 6.21
N PRO A 330 21.22 -1.60 5.23
CA PRO A 330 19.94 -1.03 4.84
C PRO A 330 19.12 -2.02 4.00
N PHE A 331 17.80 -1.91 4.08
CA PHE A 331 16.86 -2.70 3.28
C PHE A 331 16.24 -1.83 2.19
N LEU A 332 16.12 -2.36 0.98
CA LEU A 332 15.55 -1.65 -0.16
C LEU A 332 14.22 -2.32 -0.52
N VAL A 333 13.15 -1.54 -0.63
CA VAL A 333 11.81 -2.07 -0.92
C VAL A 333 11.01 -1.19 -1.87
N SER A 334 10.18 -1.83 -2.69
CA SER A 334 9.13 -1.19 -3.46
C SER A 334 7.79 -1.87 -3.19
N SER A 335 6.86 -1.09 -2.67
CA SER A 335 5.46 -1.51 -2.48
C SER A 335 4.71 -1.65 -3.81
N MET A 336 5.24 -1.09 -4.90
CA MET A 336 4.57 -1.05 -6.20
C MET A 336 4.80 -2.33 -7.01
N ASN A 337 6.04 -2.80 -7.07
CA ASN A 337 6.44 -3.98 -7.86
C ASN A 337 6.87 -5.18 -6.99
N GLY A 338 6.87 -5.03 -5.66
CA GLY A 338 7.21 -6.09 -4.71
C GLY A 338 8.71 -6.33 -4.50
N GLU A 339 9.57 -5.59 -5.19
CA GLU A 339 11.02 -5.74 -5.08
C GLU A 339 11.49 -5.58 -3.62
N GLY A 340 12.29 -6.53 -3.13
CA GLY A 340 12.84 -6.52 -1.78
C GLY A 340 11.88 -6.89 -0.64
N LEU A 341 10.59 -7.13 -0.92
CA LEU A 341 9.63 -7.49 0.14
C LEU A 341 9.97 -8.83 0.80
N ALA A 342 10.29 -9.87 0.02
CA ALA A 342 10.64 -11.18 0.57
C ALA A 342 11.90 -11.11 1.45
N PHE A 343 12.86 -10.29 1.04
CA PHE A 343 14.07 -10.02 1.81
C PHE A 343 13.75 -9.34 3.15
N LEU A 344 12.92 -8.27 3.14
CA LEU A 344 12.47 -7.60 4.36
C LEU A 344 11.62 -8.51 5.27
N GLN A 345 10.70 -9.30 4.70
CA GLN A 345 9.88 -10.26 5.45
C GLN A 345 10.75 -11.30 6.16
N SER A 346 11.79 -11.80 5.49
CA SER A 346 12.74 -12.74 6.11
C SER A 346 13.51 -12.12 7.27
N PHE A 347 13.87 -10.83 7.19
CA PHE A 347 14.52 -10.15 8.29
C PHE A 347 13.58 -9.93 9.47
N ILE A 348 12.31 -9.58 9.22
CA ILE A 348 11.30 -9.47 10.29
C ILE A 348 11.07 -10.83 10.95
N ALA A 349 10.93 -11.90 10.17
CA ALA A 349 10.78 -13.26 10.70
C ALA A 349 12.00 -13.68 11.55
N TYR A 350 13.21 -13.31 11.13
CA TYR A 350 14.43 -13.54 11.88
C TYR A 350 14.47 -12.76 13.20
N VAL A 351 14.26 -11.45 13.16
CA VAL A 351 14.29 -10.58 14.35
C VAL A 351 13.24 -11.00 15.36
N THR A 352 12.07 -11.45 14.91
CA THR A 352 10.99 -11.93 15.80
C THR A 352 11.20 -13.35 16.30
N GLY A 353 12.30 -14.02 15.95
CA GLY A 353 12.62 -15.38 16.39
C GLY A 353 11.81 -16.49 15.70
N ASN A 354 11.05 -16.15 14.65
CA ASN A 354 10.20 -17.07 13.91
C ASN A 354 10.91 -17.73 12.71
N LEU A 355 12.13 -17.30 12.39
CA LEU A 355 12.97 -17.87 11.35
C LEU A 355 14.43 -17.89 11.80
N GLN A 356 15.09 -19.04 11.69
CA GLN A 356 16.55 -19.12 11.85
C GLN A 356 17.22 -18.91 10.51
N ILE A 357 18.30 -18.14 10.50
CA ILE A 357 19.09 -17.84 9.31
C ILE A 357 20.46 -18.47 9.46
N LYS A 358 20.76 -19.42 8.58
CA LYS A 358 22.01 -20.22 8.65
C LYS A 358 23.29 -19.39 8.54
N SER A 359 23.23 -18.24 7.87
CA SER A 359 24.39 -17.35 7.71
C SER A 359 24.71 -16.53 8.97
N LEU A 360 23.79 -16.49 9.93
CA LEU A 360 23.92 -15.75 11.18
C LEU A 360 23.94 -16.66 12.43
N SER A 361 23.85 -17.98 12.23
CA SER A 361 23.76 -19.01 13.27
C SER A 361 25.09 -19.61 13.66
#